data_AF-A0A537KZZ2-F1
#
_entry.id   AF-A0A537KZZ2-F1
#
_cell.length_a   1.000
_cell.length_b   1.000
_cell.length_c   1.000
_cell.angle_alpha   90.00
_cell.angle_beta   90.00
_cell.angle_gamma   90.00
#
_symmetry.space_group_name_H-M   'P 1'
#
loop_
_entity.id
_entity.type
_entity.pdbx_description
1 polymer ?
#
loop_
_entity_poly.entity_id
_entity_poly.type
_entity_poly.pdbx_seq_one_letter_code
_entity_poly.pdbx_strand_id
1 'polypeptide(L)'
;MDESRGHQSRTTAEERGVSTGSGSEILLDVRNLVKHFPITKGFIIQRQVGAVKAVDGVSLTIHRGETLGLVGESGCGKTTLGRVILRLMEPTSGEAFFEGRNIFKLTKEELRRLRRDMQIIFQDPYSSLNPRMTVGDIIGEPLEIHNLAHG
;
A
#
# COMPACT_ATOMS: atom_id res chain seq x y z
N MET A 1 -9.05 10.66 64.41
CA MET A 1 -9.74 9.36 64.40
C MET A 1 -10.11 9.11 62.95
N ASP A 2 -9.18 8.50 62.20
CA ASP A 2 -9.10 7.04 61.99
C ASP A 2 -10.05 6.67 60.83
N GLU A 3 -9.67 6.05 59.71
CA GLU A 3 -8.53 5.17 59.43
C GLU A 3 -8.45 4.90 57.90
N SER A 4 -7.24 4.65 57.40
CA SER A 4 -6.86 3.68 56.35
C SER A 4 -7.56 3.63 54.98
N ARG A 5 -6.84 3.93 53.88
CA ARG A 5 -6.02 3.00 53.06
C ARG A 5 -6.80 1.96 52.23
N GLY A 6 -6.79 2.18 50.91
CA GLY A 6 -6.12 1.27 49.98
C GLY A 6 -6.93 0.15 49.31
N HIS A 7 -6.44 -0.17 48.10
CA HIS A 7 -6.62 -1.38 47.31
C HIS A 7 -7.68 -1.38 46.19
N GLN A 8 -7.17 -1.01 45.02
CA GLN A 8 -7.32 -1.69 43.73
C GLN A 8 -8.25 -2.91 43.73
N SER A 9 -9.27 -2.86 42.87
CA SER A 9 -9.79 -4.06 42.23
C SER A 9 -9.70 -3.87 40.72
N ARG A 10 -8.84 -4.71 40.14
CA ARG A 10 -8.71 -4.98 38.72
C ARG A 10 -10.05 -5.48 38.20
N THR A 11 -10.61 -4.81 37.19
CA THR A 11 -11.60 -5.41 36.32
C THR A 11 -11.04 -5.40 34.89
N THR A 12 -10.65 -6.61 34.52
CA THR A 12 -10.47 -7.19 33.19
C THR A 12 -10.83 -6.33 31.97
N ALA A 13 -9.86 -6.28 31.05
CA ALA A 13 -10.02 -5.90 29.66
C ALA A 13 -11.17 -6.67 28.99
N GLU A 14 -12.15 -5.93 28.50
CA GLU A 14 -12.86 -6.27 27.27
C GLU A 14 -12.66 -5.10 26.32
N GLU A 15 -11.71 -5.23 25.40
CA GLU A 15 -11.69 -4.42 24.18
C GLU A 15 -12.90 -4.80 23.34
N ARG A 16 -14.05 -4.23 23.72
CA ARG A 16 -15.25 -4.25 22.87
C ARG A 16 -14.98 -3.31 21.70
N GLY A 17 -14.99 -3.91 20.52
CA GLY A 17 -14.84 -3.22 19.24
C GLY A 17 -15.72 -1.97 19.21
N VAL A 18 -15.07 -0.85 18.90
CA VAL A 18 -15.75 0.39 18.56
C VAL A 18 -16.37 0.19 17.18
N SER A 19 -17.59 -0.32 17.17
CA SER A 19 -18.51 -0.13 16.05
C SER A 19 -19.09 1.27 16.15
N THR A 20 -18.55 2.20 15.37
CA THR A 20 -19.16 3.52 15.15
C THR A 20 -19.83 3.53 13.78
N GLY A 21 -21.07 4.02 13.75
CA GLY A 21 -22.08 3.68 12.76
C GLY A 21 -21.91 4.21 11.33
N SER A 22 -22.66 3.58 10.42
CA SER A 22 -23.15 4.09 9.13
C SER A 22 -22.16 4.89 8.25
N GLY A 23 -20.89 4.51 8.24
CA GLY A 23 -19.83 5.11 7.41
C GLY A 23 -19.23 4.06 6.49
N SER A 24 -18.87 4.45 5.27
CA SER A 24 -18.27 3.56 4.28
C SER A 24 -17.04 2.83 4.85
N GLU A 25 -17.03 1.51 4.67
CA GLU A 25 -15.93 0.64 5.07
C GLU A 25 -14.58 1.18 4.53
N ILE A 26 -13.56 1.32 5.38
CA ILE A 26 -12.24 1.75 4.93
C ILE A 26 -11.66 0.66 4.02
N LEU A 27 -11.40 1.01 2.76
CA LEU A 27 -10.79 0.12 1.79
C LEU A 27 -9.27 0.14 1.89
N LEU A 28 -8.69 1.35 1.97
CA LEU A 28 -7.25 1.56 2.06
C LEU A 28 -6.94 2.54 3.20
N ASP A 29 -5.98 2.18 4.05
CA ASP A 29 -5.45 3.05 5.11
C ASP A 29 -3.92 3.07 5.06
N VAL A 30 -3.35 4.22 4.73
CA VAL A 30 -1.91 4.45 4.59
C VAL A 30 -1.45 5.34 5.74
N ARG A 31 -0.42 4.91 6.47
CA ARG A 31 0.06 5.57 7.69
C ARG A 31 1.55 5.84 7.60
N ASN A 32 1.91 7.12 7.64
CA ASN A 32 3.29 7.62 7.68
C ASN A 32 4.20 6.94 6.66
N LEU A 33 3.71 6.76 5.44
CA LEU A 33 4.42 6.04 4.39
C LEU A 33 5.63 6.85 3.92
N VAL A 34 6.78 6.20 3.87
CA VAL A 34 8.04 6.81 3.45
C VAL A 34 8.68 5.96 2.36
N LYS A 35 9.19 6.62 1.32
CA LYS A 35 10.07 6.04 0.32
C LYS A 35 11.18 7.02 -0.04
N HIS A 36 12.37 6.73 0.44
CA HIS A 36 13.60 7.45 0.12
C HIS A 36 14.50 6.58 -0.76
N PHE A 37 15.03 7.18 -1.82
CA PHE A 37 16.00 6.52 -2.70
C PHE A 37 17.41 6.99 -2.34
N PRO A 38 18.33 6.09 -1.95
CA PRO A 38 19.67 6.50 -1.55
C PRO A 38 20.46 7.04 -2.74
N ILE A 39 21.22 8.11 -2.51
CA ILE A 39 22.21 8.63 -3.45
C ILE A 39 23.57 8.11 -2.97
N THR A 40 24.22 7.29 -3.79
CA THR A 40 25.53 6.69 -3.47
C THR A 40 26.64 7.29 -4.32
N LYS A 41 27.84 7.47 -3.74
CA LYS A 41 29.03 7.94 -4.44
C LYS A 41 30.24 7.04 -4.14
N GLY A 42 31.11 6.86 -5.14
CA GLY A 42 32.36 6.10 -5.04
C GLY A 42 32.42 4.93 -6.02
N PHE A 43 33.60 4.73 -6.63
CA PHE A 43 33.82 3.69 -7.65
C PHE A 43 34.16 2.31 -7.07
N ILE A 44 34.88 2.27 -5.94
CA ILE A 44 35.32 1.03 -5.29
C ILE A 44 34.52 0.74 -4.01
N ILE A 45 34.18 1.78 -3.25
CA ILE A 45 33.32 1.69 -2.06
C ILE A 45 32.17 2.68 -2.24
N GLN A 46 30.95 2.17 -2.38
CA GLN A 46 29.75 2.99 -2.46
C GLN A 46 29.37 3.47 -1.06
N ARG A 47 29.47 4.78 -0.82
CA ARG A 47 28.97 5.42 0.42
C ARG A 47 27.70 6.19 0.11
N GLN A 48 26.72 6.11 0.99
CA GLN A 48 25.52 6.94 0.89
C GLN A 48 25.86 8.39 1.24
N VAL A 49 25.58 9.30 0.32
CA VAL A 49 25.87 10.75 0.45
C VAL A 49 24.60 11.58 0.54
N GLY A 50 23.43 10.97 0.39
CA GLY A 50 22.12 11.62 0.50
C GLY A 50 20.98 10.67 0.18
N ALA A 51 19.77 11.21 0.06
CA ALA A 51 18.62 10.47 -0.45
C ALA A 51 17.62 11.40 -1.14
N VAL A 52 16.99 10.92 -2.20
CA VAL A 52 15.81 11.55 -2.80
C VAL A 52 14.58 11.11 -2.01
N LYS A 53 13.91 12.08 -1.38
CA LYS A 53 12.69 11.86 -0.61
C LYS A 53 11.47 11.86 -1.54
N ALA A 54 11.20 10.72 -2.18
CA ALA A 54 10.12 10.62 -3.15
C ALA A 54 8.73 10.49 -2.49
N VAL A 55 8.67 9.90 -1.29
CA VAL A 55 7.50 9.92 -0.40
C VAL A 55 8.03 10.13 1.02
N ASP A 56 7.49 11.11 1.75
CA ASP A 56 8.01 11.50 3.07
C ASP A 56 6.86 11.70 4.07
N GLY A 57 6.42 10.62 4.72
CA GLY A 57 5.43 10.67 5.81
C GLY A 57 3.99 10.82 5.33
N VAL A 58 3.64 10.28 4.16
CA VAL A 58 2.29 10.40 3.61
C VAL A 58 1.31 9.52 4.39
N SER A 59 0.20 10.10 4.84
CA SER A 59 -0.92 9.38 5.43
C SER A 59 -2.21 9.74 4.68
N LEU A 60 -3.00 8.74 4.30
CA LEU A 60 -4.28 8.92 3.61
C LEU A 60 -5.18 7.72 3.84
N THR A 61 -6.48 7.94 3.75
CA THR A 61 -7.51 6.90 3.88
C THR A 61 -8.43 6.99 2.67
N ILE A 62 -8.79 5.84 2.10
CA ILE A 62 -9.76 5.73 1.00
C ILE A 62 -10.85 4.76 1.45
N HIS A 63 -12.09 5.22 1.40
CA HIS A 63 -13.25 4.41 1.73
C HIS A 63 -13.75 3.62 0.51
N ARG A 64 -14.49 2.53 0.76
CA ARG A 64 -15.12 1.75 -0.31
C ARG A 64 -16.08 2.63 -1.10
N GLY A 65 -15.93 2.64 -2.43
CA GLY A 65 -16.71 3.46 -3.35
C GLY A 65 -16.19 4.90 -3.54
N GLU A 66 -15.13 5.28 -2.84
CA GLU A 66 -14.51 6.60 -3.00
C GLU A 66 -13.53 6.62 -4.18
N THR A 67 -13.52 7.74 -4.91
CA THR A 67 -12.49 8.02 -5.91
C THR A 67 -11.53 9.08 -5.38
N LEU A 68 -10.26 8.73 -5.19
CA LEU A 68 -9.22 9.67 -4.78
C LEU A 68 -8.41 10.16 -6.00
N GLY A 69 -8.35 11.48 -6.18
CA GLY A 69 -7.45 12.12 -7.15
C GLY A 69 -6.18 12.63 -6.49
N LEU A 70 -5.01 12.21 -6.98
CA LEU A 70 -3.71 12.73 -6.54
C LEU A 70 -3.08 13.62 -7.62
N VAL A 71 -2.94 14.91 -7.33
CA VAL A 71 -2.43 15.93 -8.27
C VAL A 71 -1.15 16.58 -7.75
N GLY A 72 -0.35 17.11 -8.67
CA GLY A 72 0.91 17.79 -8.35
C GLY A 72 1.85 17.84 -9.55
N GLU A 73 2.92 18.61 -9.45
CA GLU A 73 3.91 18.83 -10.52
C GLU A 73 4.63 17.55 -10.95
N SER A 74 5.24 17.57 -12.14
CA SER A 74 6.08 16.45 -12.59
C SER A 74 7.21 16.19 -11.57
N GLY A 75 7.43 14.92 -11.22
CA GLY A 75 8.47 14.54 -10.27
C GLY A 75 8.12 14.67 -8.77
N CYS A 76 6.94 15.17 -8.39
CA CYS A 76 6.58 15.36 -6.98
C CYS A 76 6.27 14.05 -6.18
N GLY A 77 6.50 12.88 -6.77
CA GLY A 77 6.38 11.59 -6.06
C GLY A 77 5.06 10.82 -6.24
N LYS A 78 4.08 11.31 -7.01
CA LYS A 78 2.77 10.66 -7.22
C LYS A 78 2.88 9.19 -7.67
N THR A 79 3.63 8.96 -8.74
CA THR A 79 3.85 7.61 -9.29
C THR A 79 4.57 6.71 -8.29
N THR A 80 5.50 7.27 -7.50
CA THR A 80 6.19 6.52 -6.43
C THR A 80 5.20 6.12 -5.33
N LEU A 81 4.35 7.05 -4.87
CA LEU A 81 3.35 6.78 -3.84
C LEU A 81 2.42 5.62 -4.24
N GLY A 82 1.83 5.68 -5.44
CA GLY A 82 0.96 4.62 -5.94
C GLY A 82 1.67 3.26 -6.04
N ARG A 83 2.91 3.24 -6.55
CA ARG A 83 3.72 2.01 -6.67
C ARG A 83 4.11 1.42 -5.31
N VAL A 84 4.37 2.26 -4.30
CA VAL A 84 4.68 1.78 -2.95
C VAL A 84 3.42 1.21 -2.28
N ILE A 85 2.27 1.88 -2.41
CA ILE A 85 0.98 1.37 -1.88
C ILE A 85 0.65 -0.01 -2.48
N LEU A 86 0.83 -0.17 -3.80
CA LEU A 86 0.61 -1.45 -4.49
C LEU A 86 1.70 -2.51 -4.23
N ARG A 87 2.71 -2.17 -3.40
CA ARG A 87 3.88 -3.01 -3.13
C ARG A 87 4.56 -3.50 -4.42
N LEU A 88 4.62 -2.62 -5.42
CA LEU A 88 5.50 -2.74 -6.58
C LEU A 88 6.90 -2.17 -6.26
N MET A 89 6.99 -1.38 -5.19
CA MET A 89 8.22 -0.93 -4.57
C MET A 89 8.12 -1.10 -3.05
N GLU A 90 9.16 -1.62 -2.42
CA GLU A 90 9.20 -1.72 -0.95
C GLU A 90 9.33 -0.32 -0.32
N PRO A 91 8.58 -0.03 0.76
CA PRO A 91 8.70 1.23 1.49
C PRO A 91 10.05 1.32 2.19
N THR A 92 10.48 2.54 2.52
CA THR A 92 11.56 2.77 3.50
C THR A 92 11.02 2.58 4.93
N SER A 93 9.81 3.07 5.20
CA SER A 93 9.08 2.87 6.46
C SER A 93 7.59 3.19 6.29
N GLY A 94 6.81 2.97 7.35
CA GLY A 94 5.37 3.19 7.38
C GLY A 94 4.56 1.93 7.10
N GLU A 95 3.24 2.08 7.05
CA GLU A 95 2.30 0.96 6.89
C GLU A 95 1.21 1.30 5.88
N ALA A 96 0.69 0.27 5.20
CA ALA A 96 -0.49 0.36 4.36
C ALA A 96 -1.37 -0.87 4.60
N PHE A 97 -2.66 -0.63 4.80
CA PHE A 97 -3.66 -1.66 5.06
C PHE A 97 -4.69 -1.64 3.93
N PHE A 98 -4.96 -2.80 3.34
CA PHE A 98 -6.06 -2.99 2.39
C PHE A 98 -7.08 -3.94 3.02
N GLU A 99 -8.33 -3.48 3.18
CA GLU A 99 -9.39 -4.21 3.89
C GLU A 99 -8.91 -4.73 5.27
N GLY A 100 -8.23 -3.87 6.03
CA GLY A 100 -7.68 -4.18 7.34
C GLY A 100 -6.42 -5.06 7.35
N ARG A 101 -5.94 -5.55 6.20
CA ARG A 101 -4.74 -6.41 6.11
C ARG A 101 -3.51 -5.59 5.76
N ASN A 102 -2.45 -5.68 6.57
CA ASN A 102 -1.19 -4.96 6.32
C ASN A 102 -0.48 -5.54 5.07
N ILE A 103 -0.44 -4.75 4.00
CA ILE A 103 0.06 -5.15 2.66
C ILE A 103 1.55 -5.52 2.72
N PHE A 104 2.34 -4.85 3.55
CA PHE A 104 3.79 -5.04 3.64
C PHE A 104 4.19 -6.28 4.44
N LYS A 105 3.26 -6.88 5.20
CA LYS A 105 3.49 -8.10 5.98
C LYS A 105 3.01 -9.38 5.27
N LEU A 106 2.34 -9.24 4.12
CA LEU A 106 1.84 -10.39 3.36
C LEU A 106 2.97 -11.24 2.79
N THR A 107 2.74 -12.55 2.75
CA THR A 107 3.54 -13.51 1.98
C THR A 107 3.42 -13.27 0.48
N LYS A 108 4.29 -13.91 -0.32
CA LYS A 108 4.22 -13.78 -1.79
C LYS A 108 2.90 -14.31 -2.34
N GLU A 109 2.39 -15.39 -1.77
CA GLU A 109 1.16 -16.06 -2.18
C GLU A 109 -0.08 -15.20 -1.85
N GLU A 110 -0.12 -14.61 -0.66
CA GLU A 110 -1.16 -13.65 -0.28
C GLU A 110 -1.11 -12.39 -1.14
N LEU A 111 0.09 -11.87 -1.42
CA LEU A 111 0.25 -10.70 -2.27
C LEU A 111 -0.19 -10.98 -3.72
N ARG A 112 0.07 -12.18 -4.26
CA ARG A 112 -0.45 -12.59 -5.57
C ARG A 112 -1.98 -12.62 -5.60
N ARG A 113 -2.63 -13.07 -4.52
CA ARG A 113 -4.10 -13.06 -4.42
C ARG A 113 -4.63 -11.63 -4.34
N LEU A 114 -4.02 -10.80 -3.48
CA LEU A 114 -4.40 -9.39 -3.30
C LEU A 114 -4.26 -8.58 -4.59
N ARG A 115 -3.26 -8.87 -5.42
CA ARG A 115 -3.07 -8.21 -6.71
C ARG A 115 -4.22 -8.42 -7.69
N ARG A 116 -5.10 -9.42 -7.50
CA ARG A 116 -6.34 -9.55 -8.27
C ARG A 116 -7.32 -8.43 -7.95
N ASP A 117 -7.35 -7.99 -6.71
CA ASP A 117 -8.24 -6.94 -6.19
C ASP A 117 -7.62 -5.54 -6.36
N MET A 118 -6.33 -5.45 -6.68
CA MET A 118 -5.57 -4.21 -6.85
C MET A 118 -4.92 -4.13 -8.23
N GLN A 119 -5.69 -3.71 -9.24
CA GLN A 119 -5.20 -3.55 -10.61
C GLN A 119 -4.59 -2.16 -10.84
N ILE A 120 -3.58 -2.08 -11.71
CA ILE A 120 -2.93 -0.83 -12.10
C ILE A 120 -3.03 -0.60 -13.61
N ILE A 121 -3.31 0.63 -13.99
CA ILE A 121 -3.16 1.12 -15.37
C ILE A 121 -2.01 2.12 -15.37
N PHE A 122 -0.97 1.86 -16.17
CA PHE A 122 0.20 2.73 -16.25
C PHE A 122 -0.06 3.96 -17.13
N GLN A 123 0.61 5.06 -16.82
CA GLN A 123 0.50 6.32 -17.58
C GLN A 123 0.94 6.17 -19.04
N ASP A 124 1.92 5.29 -19.31
CA ASP A 124 2.29 4.87 -20.66
C ASP A 124 1.72 3.47 -20.93
N PRO A 125 0.56 3.35 -21.59
CA PRO A 125 -0.06 2.07 -21.84
C PRO A 125 0.74 1.20 -22.80
N TYR A 126 1.53 1.78 -23.71
CA TYR A 126 2.32 1.01 -24.68
C TYR A 126 3.45 0.24 -24.01
N SER A 127 4.07 0.83 -22.98
CA SER A 127 5.12 0.17 -22.20
C SER A 127 4.67 -1.12 -21.50
N SER A 128 3.36 -1.29 -21.28
CA SER A 128 2.76 -2.49 -20.68
C SER A 128 2.23 -3.51 -21.68
N LEU A 129 2.25 -3.22 -22.99
CA LEU A 129 1.72 -4.10 -24.03
C LEU A 129 2.86 -4.80 -24.77
N ASN A 130 2.69 -6.09 -25.05
CA ASN A 130 3.58 -6.83 -25.94
C ASN A 130 3.08 -6.72 -27.38
N PRO A 131 3.77 -5.97 -28.28
CA PRO A 131 3.28 -5.75 -29.65
C PRO A 131 3.29 -7.03 -30.51
N ARG A 132 3.84 -8.13 -30.02
CA ARG A 132 3.80 -9.45 -30.67
C ARG A 132 2.53 -10.24 -30.36
N MET A 133 1.71 -9.76 -29.43
CA MET A 133 0.46 -10.39 -29.03
C MET A 133 -0.72 -9.69 -29.69
N THR A 134 -1.75 -10.46 -30.05
CA THR A 134 -2.99 -9.87 -30.54
C THR A 134 -3.74 -9.19 -29.40
N VAL A 135 -4.71 -8.33 -29.73
CA VAL A 135 -5.60 -7.73 -28.71
C VAL A 135 -6.32 -8.82 -27.91
N GLY A 136 -6.72 -9.91 -28.55
CA GLY A 136 -7.33 -11.06 -27.89
C GLY A 136 -6.38 -11.68 -26.86
N ASP A 137 -5.14 -11.97 -27.25
CA ASP A 137 -4.13 -12.55 -26.36
C ASP A 137 -3.83 -11.64 -25.16
N ILE A 138 -3.73 -10.32 -25.39
CA ILE A 138 -3.47 -9.33 -24.34
C ILE A 138 -4.61 -9.29 -23.31
N ILE A 139 -5.87 -9.38 -23.77
CA ILE A 139 -7.04 -9.39 -22.89
C ILE A 139 -7.22 -10.76 -22.21
N GLY A 140 -6.88 -11.85 -22.91
CA GLY A 140 -7.01 -13.22 -22.43
C GLY A 140 -5.96 -13.61 -21.40
N GLU A 141 -4.71 -13.16 -21.56
CA GLU A 141 -3.58 -13.54 -20.69
C GLU A 141 -3.88 -13.32 -19.18
N PRO A 142 -4.43 -12.19 -18.71
CA PRO A 142 -4.80 -12.02 -17.30
C PRO A 142 -5.87 -13.02 -16.83
N LEU A 143 -6.83 -13.38 -17.70
CA LEU A 143 -7.88 -14.35 -17.37
C LEU A 143 -7.29 -15.74 -17.19
N GLU A 144 -6.33 -16.14 -18.02
CA GLU A 144 -5.63 -17.41 -17.90
C GLU A 144 -4.73 -17.46 -16.67
N ILE A 145 -3.90 -16.43 -16.45
CA ILE A 145 -3.01 -16.32 -15.27
C ILE A 145 -3.80 -16.43 -13.96
N HIS A 146 -5.02 -15.89 -13.95
CA HIS A 146 -5.90 -15.94 -12.78
C HIS A 146 -6.83 -17.16 -12.74
N ASN A 147 -6.74 -18.07 -13.71
CA ASN A 147 -7.57 -19.27 -13.84
C ASN A 147 -9.08 -18.94 -13.87
N LEU A 148 -9.46 -17.85 -14.54
CA LEU A 148 -10.85 -17.40 -14.70
C LEU A 148 -11.47 -17.87 -16.01
N ALA A 149 -10.66 -18.04 -17.06
CA ALA A 149 -11.05 -18.57 -18.36
C ALA A 149 -9.82 -19.18 -19.06
N HIS A 150 -10.06 -20.03 -20.07
CA HIS A 150 -9.05 -20.62 -20.95
C HIS A 150 -9.57 -20.55 -22.39
N GLY A 151 -8.72 -20.17 -23.35
CA GLY A 151 -9.09 -20.17 -24.77
C GLY A 151 -8.46 -19.06 -25.58
#